data_AF-A0A523Z551-F1
#
_entry.id   AF-A0A523Z551-F1
#
_cell.length_a   1.000
_cell.length_b   1.000
_cell.length_c   1.000
_cell.angle_alpha   90.00
_cell.angle_beta   90.00
_cell.angle_gamma   90.00
#
_symmetry.space_group_name_H-M   'P 1'
#
loop_
_entity.id
_entity.type
_entity.pdbx_description
1 polymer ?
#
loop_
_entity_poly.entity_id
_entity_poly.type
_entity_poly.pdbx_seq_one_letter_code
_entity_poly.pdbx_strand_id
1 'polypeptide(L)'
;MVDAVGGALAYAHKEGVLHRDVKPSNVLLSPDGSIYLADFGLARMAQAGASTLSKDVMLGTPQYISPEQGQGVRDLDQGTDIYSFGVLLYEMVVGRVPFNADTPFSIIHDHIYTPLPLPTAVNPNVPEVVERVLLKSLAKDRKDRFEQVEQQVQAFRTAVLEGEGAFLETITLQPAADDGSGGEASTPIIPSDLIDGDKEAVEQEKLPRKRWPWIVAGLLISVGCLLAFLGTLDGENETPELDRPNPPVEVIVEDIPDEPELMSPDALFRRAETLVENGRDILAAQEFLKAGDLFMEEGDYAQAVDSYLRAVEVHAPSVERSRIVEGQFTQAIFLGSAEEDVWPWIEKIGQFYSDWPVLAIAKARQSLFMGAFDESRELMNTVLEEEPGNPLALAVLAEYHIKLDEFDAAERIIVKVLERSDELPPWLDGHFHWLKTMLPE
;
A
#
# COMPACT_ATOMS: atom_id res chain seq x y z
N MET A 1 -5.97 -22.59 -22.86
CA MET A 1 -5.73 -21.32 -22.12
C MET A 1 -4.42 -20.66 -22.50
N VAL A 2 -3.29 -21.37 -22.42
CA VAL A 2 -1.95 -20.82 -22.72
C VAL A 2 -1.90 -20.09 -24.06
N ASP A 3 -2.39 -20.72 -25.14
CA ASP A 3 -2.40 -20.11 -26.48
C ASP A 3 -3.28 -18.86 -26.57
N ALA A 4 -4.44 -18.86 -25.89
CA ALA A 4 -5.39 -17.75 -25.95
C ALA A 4 -4.89 -16.52 -25.17
N VAL A 5 -4.43 -16.73 -23.92
CA VAL A 5 -3.88 -15.65 -23.07
C VAL A 5 -2.58 -15.13 -23.67
N GLY A 6 -1.67 -16.04 -24.04
CA GLY A 6 -0.39 -15.66 -24.66
C GLY A 6 -0.57 -14.96 -26.00
N GLY A 7 -1.52 -15.40 -26.82
CA GLY A 7 -1.87 -14.74 -28.09
C GLY A 7 -2.44 -13.33 -27.90
N ALA A 8 -3.29 -13.13 -26.88
CA ALA A 8 -3.83 -11.81 -26.55
C ALA A 8 -2.74 -10.84 -26.05
N LEU A 9 -1.84 -11.31 -25.18
CA LEU A 9 -0.69 -10.51 -24.71
C LEU A 9 0.26 -10.15 -25.85
N ALA A 10 0.63 -11.14 -26.67
CA ALA A 10 1.47 -10.93 -27.86
C ALA A 10 0.87 -9.89 -28.83
N TYR A 11 -0.44 -9.93 -29.04
CA TYR A 11 -1.14 -8.94 -29.86
C TYR A 11 -1.06 -7.54 -29.23
N ALA A 12 -1.39 -7.40 -27.95
CA ALA A 12 -1.34 -6.11 -27.26
C ALA A 12 0.07 -5.51 -27.24
N HIS A 13 1.08 -6.34 -26.99
CA HIS A 13 2.49 -5.96 -27.00
C HIS A 13 2.96 -5.40 -28.34
N LYS A 14 2.47 -5.97 -29.46
CA LYS A 14 2.74 -5.45 -30.82
C LYS A 14 2.10 -4.08 -31.06
N GLU A 15 0.95 -3.82 -30.45
CA GLU A 15 0.27 -2.52 -30.47
C GLU A 15 0.85 -1.54 -29.43
N GLY A 16 1.93 -1.90 -28.73
CA GLY A 16 2.57 -1.06 -27.72
C GLY A 16 1.81 -0.96 -26.40
N VAL A 17 0.86 -1.86 -26.15
CA VAL A 17 0.03 -1.88 -24.94
C VAL A 17 0.50 -3.00 -24.00
N LEU A 18 0.79 -2.64 -22.75
CA LEU A 18 1.05 -3.61 -21.67
C LEU A 18 -0.25 -3.87 -20.89
N HIS A 19 -0.48 -5.11 -20.48
CA HIS A 19 -1.65 -5.46 -19.69
C HIS A 19 -1.52 -5.00 -18.22
N ARG A 20 -0.37 -5.25 -17.60
CA ARG A 20 0.01 -4.84 -16.22
C ARG A 20 -0.80 -5.45 -15.08
N ASP A 21 -1.71 -6.39 -15.34
CA ASP A 21 -2.58 -7.02 -14.32
C ASP A 21 -3.03 -8.42 -14.78
N VAL A 22 -2.09 -9.25 -15.23
CA VAL A 22 -2.41 -10.62 -15.67
C VAL A 22 -2.65 -11.50 -14.44
N LYS A 23 -3.89 -11.97 -14.27
CA LYS A 23 -4.33 -12.83 -13.16
C LYS A 23 -5.59 -13.63 -13.53
N PRO A 24 -5.93 -14.71 -12.81
CA PRO A 24 -7.06 -15.58 -13.16
C PRO A 24 -8.41 -14.85 -13.29
N SER A 25 -8.69 -13.85 -12.44
CA SER A 25 -9.95 -13.09 -12.51
C SER A 25 -10.12 -12.30 -13.80
N ASN A 26 -9.04 -12.04 -14.54
CA ASN A 26 -9.05 -11.31 -15.80
C ASN A 26 -9.05 -12.27 -17.02
N VAL A 27 -9.07 -13.59 -16.79
CA VAL A 27 -9.18 -14.62 -17.84
C VAL A 27 -10.61 -15.16 -17.86
N LEU A 28 -11.37 -14.79 -18.88
CA LEU A 28 -12.78 -15.14 -19.01
C LEU A 28 -12.93 -16.42 -19.84
N LEU A 29 -13.76 -17.34 -19.35
CA LEU A 29 -14.19 -18.55 -20.07
C LEU A 29 -15.64 -18.40 -20.51
N SER A 30 -15.87 -18.43 -21.81
CA SER A 30 -17.20 -18.41 -22.40
C SER A 30 -17.85 -19.81 -22.36
N PRO A 31 -19.21 -19.91 -22.35
CA PRO A 31 -19.91 -21.20 -22.39
C PRO A 31 -19.58 -22.10 -23.59
N ASP A 32 -19.09 -21.52 -24.69
CA ASP A 32 -18.62 -22.25 -25.87
C ASP A 32 -17.17 -22.77 -25.75
N GLY A 33 -16.51 -22.53 -24.62
CA GLY A 33 -15.13 -22.92 -24.35
C GLY A 33 -14.09 -21.91 -24.83
N SER A 34 -14.50 -20.79 -25.43
CA SER A 34 -13.59 -19.71 -25.84
C SER A 34 -13.00 -19.00 -24.62
N ILE A 35 -11.71 -18.62 -24.69
CA ILE A 35 -10.99 -17.94 -23.62
C ILE A 35 -10.63 -16.52 -24.07
N TYR A 36 -10.91 -15.54 -23.22
CA TYR A 36 -10.64 -14.13 -23.46
C TYR A 36 -9.82 -13.53 -22.32
N LEU A 37 -8.88 -12.66 -22.65
CA LEU A 37 -8.18 -11.83 -21.68
C LEU A 37 -8.88 -10.47 -21.61
N ALA A 38 -9.33 -10.08 -20.42
CA ALA A 38 -10.09 -8.87 -20.15
C ALA A 38 -9.28 -7.88 -19.28
N ASP A 39 -9.79 -6.65 -19.14
CA ASP A 39 -9.23 -5.64 -18.24
C ASP A 39 -7.75 -5.30 -18.50
N PHE A 40 -7.40 -5.09 -19.77
CA PHE A 40 -6.17 -4.39 -20.13
C PHE A 40 -6.11 -3.08 -19.34
N GLY A 41 -5.00 -2.84 -18.65
CA GLY A 41 -4.83 -1.83 -17.59
C GLY A 41 -4.94 -0.36 -18.02
N LEU A 42 -5.94 0.01 -18.83
CA LEU A 42 -6.27 1.36 -19.27
C LEU A 42 -6.50 2.32 -18.09
N ALA A 43 -7.01 1.81 -16.96
CA ALA A 43 -7.12 2.57 -15.71
C ALA A 43 -5.75 2.99 -15.13
N ARG A 44 -4.69 2.20 -15.37
CA ARG A 44 -3.30 2.52 -14.97
C ARG A 44 -2.58 3.44 -15.95
N MET A 45 -3.07 3.58 -17.19
CA MET A 45 -2.51 4.54 -18.17
C MET A 45 -2.91 5.98 -17.87
N ALA A 46 -4.10 6.23 -17.33
CA ALA A 46 -4.50 7.54 -16.80
C ALA A 46 -3.71 7.97 -15.55
N GLN A 47 -3.01 7.01 -14.90
CA GLN A 47 -2.19 7.20 -13.69
C GLN A 47 -0.69 7.34 -13.99
N ALA A 48 -0.27 7.40 -15.25
CA ALA A 48 1.15 7.46 -15.66
C ALA A 48 1.91 8.73 -15.20
N GLY A 49 1.25 9.67 -14.50
CA GLY A 49 1.87 10.81 -13.82
C GLY A 49 2.13 10.62 -12.31
N ALA A 50 1.65 9.53 -11.71
CA ALA A 50 1.78 9.25 -10.27
C ALA A 50 2.66 8.02 -10.06
N SER A 51 3.87 8.21 -9.53
CA SER A 51 4.65 7.08 -9.03
C SER A 51 4.43 6.88 -7.55
N THR A 52 3.50 6.00 -7.23
CA THR A 52 3.73 4.85 -6.37
C THR A 52 2.53 3.93 -6.52
N LEU A 53 2.75 2.64 -6.23
CA LEU A 53 1.76 1.57 -6.11
C LEU A 53 0.40 2.13 -5.69
N SER A 54 -0.48 2.39 -6.67
CA SER A 54 -1.77 3.01 -6.40
C SER A 54 -2.55 2.11 -5.45
N LYS A 55 -3.45 2.69 -4.66
CA LYS A 55 -4.36 1.98 -3.73
C LYS A 55 -5.02 0.73 -4.32
N ASP A 56 -5.07 0.60 -5.65
CA ASP A 56 -5.53 -0.60 -6.38
C ASP A 56 -4.54 -1.79 -6.39
N VAL A 57 -3.24 -1.59 -6.17
CA VAL A 57 -2.29 -2.68 -5.84
C VAL A 57 -2.55 -3.18 -4.42
N MET A 58 -2.88 -2.26 -3.50
CA MET A 58 -3.19 -2.56 -2.10
C MET A 58 -4.62 -3.14 -1.92
N LEU A 59 -5.55 -2.84 -2.84
CA LEU A 59 -6.87 -3.45 -3.00
C LEU A 59 -6.88 -4.65 -3.98
N GLY A 60 -5.73 -4.98 -4.57
CA GLY A 60 -5.59 -6.01 -5.59
C GLY A 60 -5.10 -7.36 -5.04
N THR A 61 -4.78 -8.25 -5.97
CA THR A 61 -4.23 -9.59 -5.71
C THR A 61 -2.71 -9.53 -5.96
N PRO A 62 -1.86 -9.15 -4.97
CA PRO A 62 -0.41 -8.98 -5.15
C PRO A 62 0.32 -10.25 -5.58
N GLN A 63 -0.34 -11.41 -5.52
CA GLN A 63 0.20 -12.72 -5.86
C GLN A 63 0.72 -12.85 -7.30
N TYR A 64 0.35 -11.92 -8.20
CA TYR A 64 0.75 -11.91 -9.61
C TYR A 64 1.63 -10.72 -10.00
N ILE A 65 2.04 -9.90 -9.03
CA ILE A 65 2.82 -8.69 -9.30
C ILE A 65 4.24 -9.04 -9.77
N SER A 66 4.73 -8.34 -10.79
CA SER A 66 6.13 -8.45 -11.19
C SER A 66 7.07 -7.73 -10.19
N PRO A 67 8.35 -8.14 -10.07
CA PRO A 67 9.33 -7.47 -9.21
C PRO A 67 9.43 -5.98 -9.49
N GLU A 68 9.49 -5.58 -10.77
CA GLU A 68 9.61 -4.19 -11.18
C GLU A 68 8.34 -3.37 -10.87
N GLN A 69 7.16 -3.98 -10.91
CA GLN A 69 5.93 -3.33 -10.45
C GLN A 69 5.92 -3.19 -8.92
N GLY A 70 6.38 -4.21 -8.19
CA GLY A 70 6.54 -4.17 -6.74
C GLY A 70 7.54 -3.10 -6.27
N GLN A 71 8.60 -2.88 -7.04
CA GLN A 71 9.59 -1.82 -6.84
C GLN A 71 9.11 -0.43 -7.29
N GLY A 72 7.97 -0.34 -7.96
CA GLY A 72 7.43 0.93 -8.47
C GLY A 72 8.21 1.52 -9.65
N VAL A 73 8.91 0.69 -10.44
CA VAL A 73 9.63 1.15 -11.64
C VAL A 73 8.63 1.71 -12.65
N ARG A 74 8.87 2.93 -13.15
CA ARG A 74 7.96 3.62 -14.07
C ARG A 74 8.03 3.05 -15.49
N ASP A 75 9.23 2.67 -15.91
CA ASP A 75 9.57 2.15 -17.23
C ASP A 75 9.38 0.63 -17.27
N LEU A 76 8.11 0.23 -17.27
CA LEU A 76 7.66 -1.14 -17.46
C LEU A 76 7.74 -1.52 -18.94
N ASP A 77 8.12 -2.77 -19.20
CA ASP A 77 8.18 -3.37 -20.54
C ASP A 77 7.35 -4.67 -20.59
N GLN A 78 7.41 -5.38 -21.71
CA GLN A 78 6.69 -6.63 -21.92
C GLN A 78 7.09 -7.73 -20.92
N GLY A 79 8.29 -7.63 -20.33
CA GLY A 79 8.79 -8.52 -19.29
C GLY A 79 7.90 -8.55 -18.05
N THR A 80 7.17 -7.47 -17.77
CA THR A 80 6.18 -7.40 -16.69
C THR A 80 5.05 -8.41 -16.89
N ASP A 81 4.43 -8.41 -18.07
CA ASP A 81 3.33 -9.33 -18.37
C ASP A 81 3.84 -10.78 -18.51
N ILE A 82 5.06 -10.98 -18.99
CA ILE A 82 5.72 -12.30 -19.07
C ILE A 82 5.87 -12.92 -17.68
N TYR A 83 6.24 -12.12 -16.68
CA TYR A 83 6.37 -12.59 -15.30
C TYR A 83 5.00 -12.94 -14.70
N SER A 84 4.03 -12.03 -14.79
CA SER A 84 2.68 -12.27 -14.25
C SER A 84 2.00 -13.46 -14.94
N PHE A 85 2.18 -13.62 -16.24
CA PHE A 85 1.73 -14.82 -16.95
C PHE A 85 2.48 -16.08 -16.49
N GLY A 86 3.79 -15.97 -16.21
CA GLY A 86 4.58 -17.03 -15.59
C GLY A 86 4.05 -17.48 -14.22
N VAL A 87 3.57 -16.54 -13.39
CA VAL A 87 2.93 -16.87 -12.10
C VAL A 87 1.65 -17.68 -12.34
N LEU A 88 0.83 -17.26 -13.30
CA LEU A 88 -0.40 -17.95 -13.67
C LEU A 88 -0.12 -19.36 -14.23
N LEU A 89 0.94 -19.52 -15.04
CA LEU A 89 1.39 -20.83 -15.50
C LEU A 89 1.88 -21.71 -14.34
N TYR A 90 2.64 -21.14 -13.39
CA TYR A 90 3.11 -21.85 -12.21
C TYR A 90 1.93 -22.37 -11.38
N GLU A 91 0.95 -21.50 -11.06
CA GLU A 91 -0.23 -21.87 -10.30
C GLU A 91 -1.02 -23.00 -10.97
N MET A 92 -1.19 -22.96 -12.29
CA MET A 92 -1.84 -24.06 -13.02
C MET A 92 -1.10 -25.39 -12.90
N VAL A 93 0.23 -25.37 -12.92
CA VAL A 93 1.06 -26.58 -12.96
C VAL A 93 1.18 -27.22 -11.57
N VAL A 94 1.27 -26.42 -10.51
CA VAL A 94 1.47 -26.92 -9.14
C VAL A 94 0.28 -26.73 -8.20
N GLY A 95 -0.78 -26.04 -8.63
CA GLY A 95 -2.02 -25.82 -7.89
C GLY A 95 -1.99 -24.67 -6.87
N ARG A 96 -0.89 -23.91 -6.78
CA ARG A 96 -0.74 -22.75 -5.89
C ARG A 96 0.21 -21.72 -6.45
N VAL A 97 0.04 -20.45 -6.07
CA VAL A 97 0.96 -19.36 -6.40
C VAL A 97 2.35 -19.56 -5.76
N PRO A 98 3.43 -19.00 -6.32
CA PRO A 98 4.79 -19.16 -5.79
C PRO A 98 5.00 -18.48 -4.44
N PHE A 99 4.37 -17.33 -4.21
CA PHE A 99 4.49 -16.57 -2.96
C PHE A 99 3.12 -16.25 -2.40
N ASN A 100 2.94 -16.55 -1.12
CA ASN A 100 1.73 -16.26 -0.36
C ASN A 100 2.13 -16.00 1.09
N ALA A 101 1.73 -14.85 1.62
CA ALA A 101 2.08 -14.39 2.96
C ALA A 101 0.92 -13.59 3.55
N ASP A 102 0.99 -13.31 4.85
CA ASP A 102 -0.14 -12.75 5.61
C ASP A 102 -0.48 -11.30 5.22
N THR A 103 0.48 -10.58 4.63
CA THR A 103 0.27 -9.20 4.16
C THR A 103 0.59 -9.04 2.68
N PRO A 104 -0.13 -8.15 1.95
CA PRO A 104 0.20 -7.81 0.57
C PRO A 104 1.64 -7.34 0.38
N PHE A 105 2.18 -6.61 1.37
CA PHE A 105 3.56 -6.14 1.35
C PHE A 105 4.55 -7.30 1.44
N SER A 106 4.30 -8.29 2.29
CA SER A 106 5.13 -9.49 2.36
C SER A 106 5.12 -10.28 1.04
N ILE A 107 3.98 -10.38 0.38
CA ILE A 107 3.87 -11.01 -0.95
C ILE A 107 4.69 -10.22 -1.99
N ILE A 108 4.58 -8.89 -2.01
CA ILE A 108 5.36 -8.02 -2.90
C ILE A 108 6.87 -8.18 -2.61
N HIS A 109 7.26 -8.15 -1.34
CA HIS A 109 8.64 -8.37 -0.91
C HIS A 109 9.17 -9.71 -1.43
N ASP A 110 8.39 -10.77 -1.32
CA ASP A 110 8.79 -12.10 -1.81
C ASP A 110 8.94 -12.14 -3.34
N HIS A 111 8.06 -11.47 -4.08
CA HIS A 111 8.24 -11.32 -5.52
C HIS A 111 9.52 -10.55 -5.86
N ILE A 112 9.98 -9.62 -5.03
CA ILE A 112 11.21 -8.85 -5.29
C ILE A 112 12.47 -9.63 -4.87
N TYR A 113 12.50 -10.18 -3.66
CA TYR A 113 13.75 -10.62 -3.01
C TYR A 113 13.81 -12.13 -2.75
N THR A 114 12.68 -12.79 -2.53
CA THR A 114 12.67 -14.20 -2.12
C THR A 114 12.95 -15.12 -3.32
N PRO A 115 13.85 -16.11 -3.19
CA PRO A 115 14.07 -17.11 -4.22
C PRO A 115 12.78 -17.85 -4.57
N LEU A 116 12.61 -18.16 -5.85
CA LEU A 116 11.42 -18.86 -6.33
C LEU A 116 11.39 -20.30 -5.80
N PRO A 117 10.28 -20.75 -5.17
CA PRO A 117 10.12 -22.16 -4.83
C PRO A 117 10.13 -23.01 -6.10
N LEU A 118 10.94 -24.08 -6.10
CA LEU A 118 11.03 -24.96 -7.25
C LEU A 118 9.68 -25.67 -7.49
N PRO A 119 9.11 -25.63 -8.71
CA PRO A 119 7.91 -26.38 -9.06
C PRO A 119 7.96 -27.86 -8.64
N THR A 120 9.10 -28.53 -8.86
CA THR A 120 9.32 -29.93 -8.48
C THR A 120 9.34 -30.17 -6.97
N ALA A 121 9.71 -29.17 -6.17
CA ALA A 121 9.64 -29.25 -4.71
C ALA A 121 8.19 -29.15 -4.21
N VAL A 122 7.28 -28.55 -4.99
CA VAL A 122 5.85 -28.45 -4.67
C VAL A 122 5.07 -29.64 -5.22
N ASN A 123 5.31 -29.98 -6.48
CA ASN A 123 4.70 -31.11 -7.16
C ASN A 123 5.79 -31.92 -7.87
N PRO A 124 6.23 -33.06 -7.29
CA PRO A 124 7.29 -33.90 -7.86
C PRO A 124 6.99 -34.47 -9.24
N ASN A 125 5.73 -34.44 -9.69
CA ASN A 125 5.32 -34.93 -11.01
C ASN A 125 5.55 -33.89 -12.12
N VAL A 126 5.99 -32.67 -11.80
CA VAL A 126 6.28 -31.64 -12.80
C VAL A 126 7.54 -32.04 -13.58
N PRO A 127 7.47 -32.17 -14.92
CA PRO A 127 8.64 -32.45 -15.73
C PRO A 127 9.70 -31.35 -15.62
N GLU A 128 10.97 -31.71 -15.55
CA GLU A 128 12.10 -30.76 -15.45
C GLU A 128 12.10 -29.73 -16.60
N VAL A 129 11.66 -30.13 -17.79
CA VAL A 129 11.51 -29.23 -18.94
C VAL A 129 10.47 -28.13 -18.70
N VAL A 130 9.37 -28.44 -18.01
CA VAL A 130 8.34 -27.46 -17.62
C VAL A 130 8.87 -26.56 -16.53
N GLU A 131 9.55 -27.12 -15.53
CA GLU A 131 10.20 -26.33 -14.47
C GLU A 131 11.17 -25.30 -15.04
N ARG A 132 12.04 -25.67 -15.98
CA ARG A 132 12.98 -24.73 -16.61
C ARG A 132 12.28 -23.55 -17.29
N VAL A 133 11.15 -23.79 -17.95
CA VAL A 133 10.37 -22.72 -18.57
C VAL A 133 9.79 -21.79 -17.50
N LEU A 134 9.22 -22.34 -16.42
CA LEU A 134 8.69 -21.55 -15.31
C LEU A 134 9.77 -20.72 -14.62
N LEU A 135 10.95 -21.31 -14.33
CA LEU A 135 12.08 -20.59 -13.72
C LEU A 135 12.55 -19.43 -14.60
N LYS A 136 12.59 -19.63 -15.94
CA LYS A 136 12.96 -18.55 -16.87
C LYS A 136 11.89 -17.45 -16.91
N SER A 137 10.61 -17.80 -16.95
CA SER A 137 9.53 -16.81 -16.93
C SER A 137 9.53 -15.96 -15.65
N LEU A 138 9.88 -16.57 -14.52
CA LEU A 138 9.81 -15.99 -13.18
C LEU A 138 11.17 -15.47 -12.67
N ALA A 139 12.14 -15.29 -13.56
CA ALA A 139 13.42 -14.67 -13.21
C ALA A 139 13.19 -13.25 -12.66
N LYS A 140 13.96 -12.85 -11.64
CA LYS A 140 13.79 -11.55 -10.99
C LYS A 140 14.21 -10.40 -11.91
N ASP A 141 15.37 -10.53 -12.57
CA ASP A 141 15.80 -9.61 -13.62
C ASP A 141 15.00 -9.87 -14.90
N ARG A 142 14.47 -8.80 -15.51
CA ARG A 142 13.73 -8.83 -16.78
C ARG A 142 14.57 -9.39 -17.92
N LYS A 143 15.88 -9.16 -17.92
CA LYS A 143 16.82 -9.61 -18.98
C LYS A 143 16.98 -11.13 -19.02
N ASP A 144 16.75 -11.79 -17.89
CA ASP A 144 16.85 -13.25 -17.78
C ASP A 144 15.55 -13.96 -18.22
N ARG A 145 14.48 -13.20 -18.47
CA ARG A 145 13.19 -13.73 -18.92
C ARG A 145 13.19 -14.01 -20.42
N PHE A 146 12.03 -14.43 -20.93
CA PHE A 146 11.80 -14.46 -22.38
C PHE A 146 11.71 -13.03 -22.90
N GLU A 147 12.20 -12.80 -24.11
CA GLU A 147 12.17 -11.48 -24.72
C GLU A 147 10.75 -11.12 -25.18
N GLN A 148 9.97 -12.13 -25.60
CA GLN A 148 8.62 -11.98 -26.13
C GLN A 148 7.71 -13.10 -25.57
N VAL A 149 6.42 -12.79 -25.40
CA VAL A 149 5.42 -13.75 -24.89
C VAL A 149 5.30 -14.96 -25.81
N GLU A 150 5.45 -14.78 -27.13
CA GLU A 150 5.42 -15.89 -28.09
C GLU A 150 6.52 -16.93 -27.81
N GLN A 151 7.71 -16.48 -27.39
CA GLN A 151 8.80 -17.38 -27.02
C GLN A 151 8.45 -18.17 -25.75
N GLN A 152 7.85 -17.52 -24.75
CA GLN A 152 7.37 -18.17 -23.52
C GLN A 152 6.31 -19.22 -23.82
N VAL A 153 5.30 -18.88 -24.63
CA VAL A 153 4.22 -19.79 -25.04
C VAL A 153 4.77 -21.00 -25.79
N GLN A 154 5.64 -20.76 -26.77
CA GLN A 154 6.23 -21.85 -27.57
C GLN A 154 7.11 -22.76 -26.71
N ALA A 155 7.91 -22.19 -25.81
CA ALA A 155 8.74 -22.96 -24.89
C ALA A 155 7.88 -23.81 -23.93
N PHE A 156 6.83 -23.23 -23.34
CA PHE A 156 5.92 -23.95 -22.46
C PHE A 156 5.18 -25.06 -23.18
N ARG A 157 4.65 -24.80 -24.38
CA ARG A 157 3.98 -25.81 -25.21
C ARG A 157 4.91 -26.98 -25.54
N THR A 158 6.14 -26.68 -25.94
CA THR A 158 7.14 -27.70 -26.25
C THR A 158 7.47 -28.52 -25.00
N ALA A 159 7.67 -27.87 -23.86
CA ALA A 159 7.95 -28.53 -22.59
C ALA A 159 6.80 -29.43 -22.10
N VAL A 160 5.54 -29.00 -22.28
CA VAL A 160 4.37 -29.83 -21.94
C VAL A 160 4.27 -31.04 -22.87
N LEU A 161 4.48 -30.88 -24.18
CA LEU A 161 4.45 -32.01 -25.14
C LEU A 161 5.61 -33.00 -24.91
N GLU A 162 6.81 -32.50 -24.59
CA GLU A 162 7.96 -33.33 -24.20
C GLU A 162 7.74 -34.01 -22.84
N GLY A 163 7.05 -33.32 -21.92
CA GLY A 163 6.67 -33.82 -20.60
C GLY A 163 5.47 -34.77 -20.60
N GLU A 164 4.57 -34.70 -21.58
CA GLU A 164 3.39 -35.57 -21.75
C GLU A 164 3.78 -37.04 -22.01
N GLY A 165 5.00 -37.30 -22.49
CA GLY A 165 5.59 -38.64 -22.49
C GLY A 165 5.77 -39.24 -21.09
N ALA A 166 5.78 -38.41 -20.04
CA ALA A 166 5.89 -38.79 -18.63
C ALA A 166 4.65 -38.44 -17.78
N PHE A 167 3.81 -37.48 -18.22
CA PHE A 167 2.71 -36.91 -17.43
C PHE A 167 1.35 -37.62 -17.60
N LEU A 168 1.13 -38.35 -18.70
CA LEU A 168 -0.15 -39.03 -18.98
C LEU A 168 -0.39 -40.33 -18.18
N GLU A 169 0.58 -40.82 -17.39
CA GLU A 169 0.41 -42.06 -16.60
C GLU A 169 -0.28 -41.83 -15.23
N THR A 170 -0.42 -40.58 -14.75
CA THR A 170 -0.74 -40.33 -13.32
C THR A 170 -2.06 -39.59 -13.06
N ILE A 171 -2.84 -39.23 -14.08
CA ILE A 171 -4.16 -38.58 -13.88
C ILE A 171 -5.29 -39.61 -14.01
N THR A 172 -5.39 -40.51 -13.03
CA THR A 172 -6.70 -41.09 -12.66
C THR A 172 -7.21 -40.35 -11.42
N LEU A 173 -8.07 -39.35 -11.64
CA LEU A 173 -8.85 -38.72 -10.58
C LEU A 173 -9.78 -39.78 -9.97
N GLN A 174 -9.52 -40.15 -8.71
CA GLN A 174 -10.45 -40.94 -7.91
C GLN A 174 -11.47 -39.99 -7.26
N PRO A 175 -12.79 -40.24 -7.36
CA PRO A 175 -13.79 -39.41 -6.70
C PRO A 175 -13.66 -39.54 -5.18
N ALA A 176 -13.61 -38.41 -4.47
CA ALA A 176 -13.65 -38.37 -3.02
C ALA A 176 -14.94 -39.01 -2.50
N ALA A 177 -14.79 -40.00 -1.62
CA ALA A 177 -15.87 -40.64 -0.91
C ALA A 177 -16.37 -39.73 0.22
N ASP A 178 -17.69 -39.70 0.33
CA ASP A 178 -18.53 -39.10 1.37
C ASP A 178 -18.25 -39.74 2.74
N ASP A 179 -17.73 -38.96 3.70
CA ASP A 179 -17.73 -39.31 5.12
C ASP A 179 -18.30 -38.17 5.97
N GLY A 180 -19.60 -38.30 6.26
CA GLY A 180 -20.28 -37.45 7.22
C GLY A 180 -19.76 -37.64 8.64
N SER A 181 -19.37 -36.53 9.29
CA SER A 181 -19.54 -36.36 10.72
C SER A 181 -19.65 -34.86 11.05
N GLY A 182 -20.81 -34.45 11.55
CA GLY A 182 -21.03 -33.11 12.09
C GLY A 182 -20.27 -32.90 13.40
N GLY A 183 -19.79 -31.68 13.59
CA GLY A 183 -19.20 -31.19 14.83
C GLY A 183 -19.24 -29.66 14.81
N GLU A 184 -20.13 -29.09 15.63
CA GLU A 184 -20.39 -27.66 15.77
C GLU A 184 -19.15 -26.88 16.23
N ALA A 185 -18.98 -25.70 15.64
CA ALA A 185 -18.01 -24.69 16.03
C ALA A 185 -18.33 -24.19 17.46
N SER A 186 -17.40 -24.39 18.39
CA SER A 186 -17.43 -23.77 19.72
C SER A 186 -16.48 -22.58 19.75
N THR A 187 -17.05 -21.38 19.88
CA THR A 187 -16.38 -20.15 20.27
C THR A 187 -16.01 -20.19 21.77
N PRO A 188 -14.82 -19.74 22.19
CA PRO A 188 -14.52 -19.56 23.60
C PRO A 188 -15.14 -18.25 24.11
N ILE A 189 -15.95 -18.37 25.17
CA ILE A 189 -16.51 -17.29 25.97
C ILE A 189 -15.44 -16.85 26.99
N ILE A 190 -15.06 -15.57 27.01
CA ILE A 190 -14.31 -14.98 28.12
C ILE A 190 -15.31 -14.29 29.08
N PRO A 191 -15.27 -14.57 30.40
CA PRO A 191 -16.15 -13.96 31.39
C PRO A 191 -15.87 -12.47 31.61
N SER A 192 -16.93 -11.67 31.59
CA SER A 192 -16.95 -10.24 31.91
C SER A 192 -17.33 -10.03 33.38
N ASP A 193 -16.37 -10.13 34.28
CA ASP A 193 -16.56 -9.80 35.71
C ASP A 193 -15.42 -8.90 36.20
N LEU A 194 -15.38 -7.65 35.76
CA LEU A 194 -14.62 -6.56 36.41
C LEU A 194 -15.19 -5.23 35.87
N ILE A 195 -16.23 -4.71 36.54
CA ILE A 195 -16.59 -3.31 36.80
C ILE A 195 -18.00 -3.38 37.37
N ASP A 196 -18.09 -3.46 38.70
CA ASP A 196 -19.32 -3.22 39.44
C ASP A 196 -19.35 -1.75 39.83
N GLY A 197 -20.49 -1.10 39.60
CA GLY A 197 -20.64 0.35 39.71
C GLY A 197 -22.01 0.81 39.21
N ASP A 198 -23.05 0.44 39.94
CA ASP A 198 -24.44 0.90 39.83
C ASP A 198 -24.62 2.33 39.28
N LYS A 199 -25.51 2.48 38.30
CA LYS A 199 -26.66 3.40 38.39
C LYS A 199 -27.72 3.14 37.31
N GLU A 200 -28.96 3.33 37.76
CA GLU A 200 -30.23 2.90 37.19
C GLU A 200 -30.66 3.59 35.89
N ALA A 201 -31.61 2.92 35.23
CA ALA A 201 -32.23 3.19 33.94
C ALA A 201 -32.96 4.53 33.79
N VAL A 202 -32.98 5.06 32.55
CA VAL A 202 -34.21 5.53 31.88
C VAL A 202 -34.14 5.23 30.38
N GLU A 203 -35.05 4.37 29.93
CA GLU A 203 -35.32 4.03 28.53
C GLU A 203 -36.18 5.12 27.87
N GLN A 204 -35.77 5.63 26.70
CA GLN A 204 -36.65 6.36 25.78
C GLN A 204 -36.35 5.99 24.32
N GLU A 205 -37.26 5.24 23.71
CA GLU A 205 -37.34 5.03 22.26
C GLU A 205 -37.46 6.37 21.51
N LYS A 206 -36.65 6.57 20.46
CA LYS A 206 -36.88 7.62 19.44
C LYS A 206 -36.88 7.01 18.04
N LEU A 207 -38.06 7.06 17.42
CA LEU A 207 -38.36 6.66 16.03
C LEU A 207 -37.49 7.38 14.98
N PRO A 208 -37.25 6.77 13.80
CA PRO A 208 -36.33 7.28 12.79
C PRO A 208 -36.90 8.48 12.02
N ARG A 209 -36.11 9.56 11.89
CA ARG A 209 -36.46 10.75 11.09
C ARG A 209 -36.14 10.55 9.60
N LYS A 210 -37.18 10.73 8.78
CA LYS A 210 -37.26 10.58 7.31
C LYS A 210 -36.30 11.53 6.57
N ARG A 211 -35.21 11.00 5.96
CA ARG A 211 -34.15 11.74 5.23
C ARG A 211 -34.43 12.05 3.75
N TRP A 212 -35.66 11.91 3.28
CA TRP A 212 -36.01 12.08 1.86
C TRP A 212 -35.87 13.51 1.25
N PRO A 213 -35.80 14.66 1.97
CA PRO A 213 -35.73 15.95 1.29
C PRO A 213 -34.35 16.22 0.67
N TRP A 214 -33.28 15.63 1.24
CA TRP A 214 -31.90 15.83 0.78
C TRP A 214 -31.58 15.11 -0.53
N ILE A 215 -32.27 13.98 -0.79
CA ILE A 215 -32.10 13.19 -2.02
C ILE A 215 -32.70 13.95 -3.22
N VAL A 216 -33.79 14.70 -3.02
CA VAL A 216 -34.42 15.51 -4.09
C VAL A 216 -33.61 16.78 -4.38
N ALA A 217 -33.01 17.39 -3.36
CA ALA A 217 -32.14 18.55 -3.53
C ALA A 217 -30.85 18.21 -4.31
N GLY A 218 -30.24 17.05 -4.03
CA GLY A 218 -29.05 16.59 -4.76
C GLY A 218 -29.32 16.31 -6.24
N LEU A 219 -30.48 15.73 -6.57
CA LEU A 219 -30.85 15.42 -7.96
C LEU A 219 -31.04 16.70 -8.79
N LEU A 220 -31.63 17.75 -8.23
CA LEU A 220 -31.84 19.02 -8.94
C LEU A 220 -30.54 19.77 -9.24
N ILE A 221 -29.55 19.68 -8.36
CA ILE A 221 -28.21 20.27 -8.58
C ILE A 221 -27.49 19.53 -9.69
N SER A 222 -27.54 18.19 -9.70
CA SER A 222 -26.89 17.37 -10.74
C SER A 222 -27.47 17.61 -12.14
N VAL A 223 -28.79 17.78 -12.26
CA VAL A 223 -29.45 18.12 -13.54
C VAL A 223 -29.13 19.55 -13.97
N GLY A 224 -29.01 20.50 -13.04
CA GLY A 224 -28.56 21.86 -13.33
C GLY A 224 -27.13 21.92 -13.89
N CYS A 225 -26.21 21.14 -13.32
CA CYS A 225 -24.83 21.04 -13.81
C CYS A 225 -24.76 20.38 -15.19
N LEU A 226 -25.59 19.37 -15.47
CA LEU A 226 -25.63 18.69 -16.75
C LEU A 226 -26.17 19.60 -17.88
N LEU A 227 -27.18 20.42 -17.57
CA LEU A 227 -27.75 21.38 -18.52
C LEU A 227 -26.80 22.56 -18.79
N ALA A 228 -26.02 22.98 -17.79
CA ALA A 228 -24.97 23.98 -17.97
C ALA A 228 -23.82 23.45 -18.85
N PHE A 229 -23.45 22.17 -18.71
CA PHE A 229 -22.42 21.52 -19.52
C PHE A 229 -22.86 21.29 -20.98
N LEU A 230 -24.14 20.98 -21.21
CA LEU A 230 -24.69 20.87 -22.56
C LEU A 230 -24.87 22.22 -23.26
N GLY A 231 -24.97 23.32 -22.50
CA GLY A 231 -25.10 24.69 -23.03
C GLY A 231 -23.77 25.32 -23.48
N THR A 232 -22.63 24.73 -23.15
CA THR A 232 -21.29 25.22 -23.54
C THR A 232 -20.69 24.47 -24.73
N LEU A 233 -21.43 23.54 -25.33
CA LEU A 233 -21.04 22.84 -26.57
C LEU A 233 -21.65 23.54 -27.78
N ASP A 234 -21.28 24.81 -28.00
CA ASP A 234 -21.48 25.48 -29.28
C ASP A 234 -20.30 26.45 -29.48
N GLY A 235 -19.32 26.01 -30.28
CA GLY A 235 -18.04 26.70 -30.42
C GLY A 235 -17.11 26.00 -31.41
N GLU A 236 -17.40 26.23 -32.69
CA GLU A 236 -16.52 26.22 -33.87
C GLU A 236 -15.62 25.00 -34.15
N ASN A 237 -16.02 24.26 -35.20
CA ASN A 237 -15.21 23.29 -35.92
C ASN A 237 -14.06 23.99 -36.66
N GLU A 238 -12.82 23.74 -36.26
CA GLU A 238 -11.66 23.82 -37.15
C GLU A 238 -10.90 22.49 -37.12
N THR A 239 -10.85 21.83 -38.28
CA THR A 239 -10.04 20.62 -38.52
C THR A 239 -8.58 20.99 -38.74
N PRO A 240 -7.59 20.40 -38.04
CA PRO A 240 -6.20 20.55 -38.41
C PRO A 240 -5.83 19.58 -39.53
N GLU A 241 -5.30 20.16 -40.60
CA GLU A 241 -4.78 19.54 -41.80
C GLU A 241 -3.50 18.73 -41.50
N LEU A 242 -3.53 17.41 -41.75
CA LEU A 242 -2.35 16.56 -41.82
C LEU A 242 -1.62 16.87 -43.12
N ASP A 243 -0.43 17.50 -43.07
CA ASP A 243 0.78 17.14 -43.83
C ASP A 243 1.88 18.22 -43.75
N ARG A 244 2.83 18.11 -42.80
CA ARG A 244 4.23 18.62 -42.93
C ARG A 244 5.17 17.79 -42.04
N PRO A 245 6.37 17.40 -42.52
CA PRO A 245 7.37 16.75 -41.67
C PRO A 245 7.97 17.78 -40.70
N ASN A 246 8.07 17.41 -39.42
CA ASN A 246 8.76 18.21 -38.40
C ASN A 246 10.27 18.32 -38.74
N PRO A 247 10.91 19.48 -38.57
CA PRO A 247 12.37 19.57 -38.63
C PRO A 247 12.99 18.77 -37.48
N PRO A 248 14.23 18.26 -37.63
CA PRO A 248 14.88 17.49 -36.58
C PRO A 248 15.08 18.38 -35.35
N VAL A 249 14.60 17.90 -34.20
CA VAL A 249 14.83 18.53 -32.90
C VAL A 249 16.33 18.45 -32.60
N GLU A 250 16.96 19.62 -32.49
CA GLU A 250 18.34 19.73 -32.04
C GLU A 250 18.37 19.39 -30.55
N VAL A 251 18.96 18.24 -30.21
CA VAL A 251 19.14 17.82 -28.82
C VAL A 251 20.20 18.72 -28.20
N ILE A 252 19.77 19.68 -27.39
CA ILE A 252 20.66 20.35 -26.45
C ILE A 252 20.96 19.29 -25.38
N VAL A 253 22.14 18.69 -25.47
CA VAL A 253 22.72 17.89 -24.39
C VAL A 253 23.17 18.89 -23.34
N GLU A 254 22.33 19.15 -22.33
CA GLU A 254 22.81 19.73 -21.08
C GLU A 254 23.73 18.70 -20.41
N ASP A 255 24.95 19.14 -20.08
CA ASP A 255 25.91 18.37 -19.29
C ASP A 255 25.22 17.89 -18.00
N ILE A 256 25.00 16.58 -17.91
CA ILE A 256 24.57 15.91 -16.69
C ILE A 256 25.83 15.85 -15.80
N PRO A 257 25.87 16.52 -14.64
CA PRO A 257 27.00 16.38 -13.72
C PRO A 257 27.09 14.93 -13.24
N ASP A 258 28.32 14.41 -13.19
CA ASP A 258 28.68 13.08 -12.68
C ASP A 258 28.09 12.80 -11.29
N GLU A 259 27.49 11.62 -11.12
CA GLU A 259 26.97 10.97 -9.88
C GLU A 259 26.12 11.83 -8.90
N PRO A 260 24.98 11.34 -8.38
CA PRO A 260 24.19 12.12 -7.44
C PRO A 260 24.96 12.25 -6.12
N GLU A 261 25.49 13.45 -5.84
CA GLU A 261 25.90 13.82 -4.49
C GLU A 261 24.74 13.50 -3.53
N LEU A 262 25.05 12.77 -2.46
CA LEU A 262 24.14 12.54 -1.35
C LEU A 262 23.82 13.92 -0.73
N MET A 263 22.76 14.57 -1.20
CA MET A 263 22.38 15.90 -0.71
C MET A 263 21.98 15.82 0.77
N SER A 264 22.39 16.81 1.55
CA SER A 264 21.92 16.96 2.93
C SER A 264 20.41 17.24 2.96
N PRO A 265 19.73 16.93 4.08
CA PRO A 265 18.29 17.22 4.22
C PRO A 265 17.97 18.71 3.99
N ASP A 266 18.77 19.65 4.50
CA ASP A 266 18.62 21.09 4.21
C ASP A 266 18.75 21.46 2.73
N ALA A 267 19.63 20.77 1.99
CA ALA A 267 19.83 21.01 0.58
C ALA A 267 18.63 20.51 -0.23
N LEU A 268 18.08 19.34 0.12
CA LEU A 268 16.85 18.80 -0.45
C LEU A 268 15.66 19.72 -0.16
N PHE A 269 15.55 20.22 1.08
CA PHE A 269 14.47 21.12 1.47
C PHE A 269 14.48 22.42 0.65
N ARG A 270 15.63 23.11 0.58
CA ARG A 270 15.75 24.35 -0.23
C ARG A 270 15.52 24.12 -1.73
N ARG A 271 15.95 22.96 -2.23
CA ARG A 271 15.70 22.57 -3.62
C ARG A 271 14.20 22.33 -3.85
N ALA A 272 13.51 21.72 -2.89
CA ALA A 272 12.07 21.54 -2.93
C ALA A 272 11.34 22.89 -2.98
N GLU A 273 11.72 23.86 -2.14
CA GLU A 273 11.17 25.23 -2.20
C GLU A 273 11.35 25.87 -3.57
N THR A 274 12.56 25.77 -4.14
CA THR A 274 12.86 26.28 -5.49
C THR A 274 11.98 25.60 -6.55
N LEU A 275 11.66 24.32 -6.39
CA LEU A 275 10.78 23.59 -7.30
C LEU A 275 9.32 24.05 -7.18
N VAL A 276 8.85 24.40 -5.98
CA VAL A 276 7.53 25.02 -5.79
C VAL A 276 7.44 26.34 -6.54
N GLU A 277 8.45 27.21 -6.40
CA GLU A 277 8.50 28.50 -7.09
C GLU A 277 8.45 28.37 -8.62
N ASN A 278 8.99 27.26 -9.14
CA ASN A 278 9.01 26.94 -10.56
C ASN A 278 7.77 26.15 -11.04
N GLY A 279 6.76 25.95 -10.17
CA GLY A 279 5.52 25.22 -10.51
C GLY A 279 5.72 23.71 -10.70
N ARG A 280 6.76 23.14 -10.10
CA ARG A 280 7.13 21.71 -10.19
C ARG A 280 6.67 20.96 -8.93
N ASP A 281 5.41 21.14 -8.55
CA ASP A 281 4.83 20.75 -7.26
C ASP A 281 5.02 19.26 -6.91
N ILE A 282 4.87 18.35 -7.89
CA ILE A 282 5.08 16.92 -7.65
C ILE A 282 6.53 16.62 -7.28
N LEU A 283 7.49 17.24 -7.98
CA LEU A 283 8.90 17.01 -7.70
C LEU A 283 9.32 17.69 -6.39
N ALA A 284 8.78 18.88 -6.11
CA ALA A 284 8.97 19.55 -4.83
C ALA A 284 8.46 18.68 -3.67
N ALA A 285 7.26 18.12 -3.77
CA ALA A 285 6.71 17.23 -2.75
C ALA A 285 7.59 15.99 -2.54
N GLN A 286 8.14 15.40 -3.61
CA GLN A 286 9.08 14.27 -3.48
C GLN A 286 10.38 14.65 -2.77
N GLU A 287 10.93 15.82 -3.05
CA GLU A 287 12.16 16.31 -2.40
C GLU A 287 11.91 16.67 -0.93
N PHE A 288 10.76 17.24 -0.60
CA PHE A 288 10.32 17.42 0.79
C PHE A 288 10.17 16.09 1.53
N LEU A 289 9.59 15.06 0.91
CA LEU A 289 9.48 13.73 1.53
C LEU A 289 10.86 13.12 1.82
N LYS A 290 11.81 13.24 0.89
CA LYS A 290 13.19 12.77 1.10
C LYS A 290 13.90 13.55 2.19
N ALA A 291 13.74 14.88 2.22
CA ALA A 291 14.29 15.71 3.28
C ALA A 291 13.74 15.28 4.64
N GLY A 292 12.43 15.05 4.74
CA GLY A 292 11.78 14.57 5.96
C GLY A 292 12.32 13.23 6.43
N ASP A 293 12.54 12.27 5.52
CA ASP A 293 13.10 10.96 5.84
C ASP A 293 14.54 11.08 6.40
N LEU A 294 15.36 11.95 5.83
CA LEU A 294 16.72 12.19 6.32
C LEU A 294 16.73 12.95 7.65
N PHE A 295 15.84 13.94 7.84
CA PHE A 295 15.69 14.60 9.15
C PHE A 295 15.24 13.62 10.24
N MET A 296 14.38 12.65 9.90
CA MET A 296 14.01 11.56 10.81
C MET A 296 15.21 10.71 11.22
N GLU A 297 16.11 10.40 10.28
CA GLU A 297 17.34 9.66 10.54
C GLU A 297 18.34 10.45 11.41
N GLU A 298 18.40 11.77 11.22
CA GLU A 298 19.22 12.67 12.02
C GLU A 298 18.63 12.98 13.41
N GLY A 299 17.36 12.63 13.64
CA GLY A 299 16.63 12.91 14.88
C GLY A 299 16.10 14.35 14.98
N ASP A 300 16.09 15.11 13.89
CA ASP A 300 15.46 16.44 13.83
C ASP A 300 13.98 16.29 13.49
N TYR A 301 13.18 15.95 14.50
CA TYR A 301 11.76 15.67 14.31
C TYR A 301 10.95 16.91 13.90
N ALA A 302 11.39 18.11 14.30
CA ALA A 302 10.75 19.37 13.91
C ALA A 302 10.87 19.62 12.41
N GLN A 303 12.09 19.51 11.86
CA GLN A 303 12.31 19.66 10.42
C GLN A 303 11.70 18.50 9.64
N ALA A 304 11.65 17.29 10.20
CA ALA A 304 10.92 16.18 9.59
C ALA A 304 9.42 16.48 9.47
N VAL A 305 8.78 16.96 10.54
CA VAL A 305 7.36 17.34 10.54
C VAL A 305 7.08 18.46 9.53
N ASP A 306 7.91 19.52 9.49
CA ASP A 306 7.76 20.59 8.50
C ASP A 306 7.89 20.04 7.08
N SER A 307 8.94 19.26 6.82
CA SER A 307 9.17 18.64 5.50
C SER A 307 7.98 17.80 5.04
N TYR A 308 7.46 16.92 5.90
CA TYR A 308 6.28 16.12 5.56
C TYR A 308 5.03 16.99 5.35
N LEU A 309 4.84 18.03 6.14
CA LEU A 309 3.73 18.98 5.95
C LEU A 309 3.83 19.74 4.64
N ARG A 310 5.01 20.25 4.29
CA ARG A 310 5.24 20.94 3.02
C ARG A 310 4.98 20.04 1.84
N ALA A 311 5.36 18.77 1.90
CA ALA A 311 5.02 17.81 0.86
C ALA A 311 3.49 17.70 0.67
N VAL A 312 2.72 17.67 1.78
CA VAL A 312 1.25 17.60 1.74
C VAL A 312 0.63 18.91 1.24
N GLU A 313 1.13 20.05 1.70
CA GLU A 313 0.65 21.38 1.29
C GLU A 313 0.86 21.64 -0.20
N VAL A 314 2.04 21.26 -0.70
CA VAL A 314 2.42 21.46 -2.09
C VAL A 314 1.68 20.51 -3.00
N HIS A 315 1.61 19.22 -2.65
CA HIS A 315 0.91 18.24 -3.47
C HIS A 315 0.45 17.01 -2.66
N ALA A 316 -0.65 17.18 -1.93
CA ALA A 316 -1.28 16.11 -1.13
C ALA A 316 -1.47 14.77 -1.90
N PRO A 317 -1.84 14.74 -3.19
CA PRO A 317 -2.00 13.46 -3.91
C PRO A 317 -0.72 12.67 -4.13
N SER A 318 0.47 13.29 -4.07
CA SER A 318 1.76 12.58 -4.16
C SER A 318 2.31 12.14 -2.80
N VAL A 319 1.66 12.56 -1.70
CA VAL A 319 2.03 12.09 -0.37
C VAL A 319 1.19 10.87 -0.03
N GLU A 320 1.87 9.76 0.27
CA GLU A 320 1.21 8.53 0.68
C GLU A 320 0.47 8.72 2.00
N ARG A 321 -0.83 8.38 2.02
CA ARG A 321 -1.65 8.51 3.22
C ARG A 321 -1.14 7.64 4.38
N SER A 322 -0.53 6.48 4.09
CA SER A 322 0.12 5.61 5.08
C SER A 322 1.31 6.30 5.75
N ARG A 323 2.14 7.05 5.00
CA ARG A 323 3.21 7.88 5.58
C ARG A 323 2.68 8.91 6.58
N ILE A 324 1.50 9.47 6.31
CA ILE A 324 0.84 10.47 7.14
C ILE A 324 0.21 9.84 8.39
N VAL A 325 -0.63 8.81 8.23
CA VAL A 325 -1.51 8.30 9.29
C VAL A 325 -0.86 7.20 10.15
N GLU A 326 -0.03 6.35 9.54
CA GLU A 326 0.50 5.13 10.17
C GLU A 326 2.03 5.01 10.07
N GLY A 327 2.70 6.02 9.50
CA GLY A 327 4.10 5.96 9.09
C GLY A 327 4.99 6.97 9.79
N GLN A 328 6.01 7.43 9.05
CA GLN A 328 7.05 8.31 9.56
C GLN A 328 6.53 9.66 10.07
N PHE A 329 5.40 10.15 9.56
CA PHE A 329 4.84 11.42 10.03
C PHE A 329 4.22 11.29 11.43
N THR A 330 3.46 10.22 11.67
CA THR A 330 2.97 9.88 13.02
C THR A 330 4.13 9.69 13.99
N GLN A 331 5.18 9.00 13.56
CA GLN A 331 6.40 8.84 14.35
C GLN A 331 7.08 10.19 14.65
N ALA A 332 7.23 11.07 13.65
CA ALA A 332 7.85 12.38 13.79
C ALA A 332 7.07 13.26 14.77
N ILE A 333 5.73 13.31 14.63
CA ILE A 333 4.85 14.05 15.54
C ILE A 333 4.96 13.50 16.96
N PHE A 334 4.91 12.17 17.12
CA PHE A 334 4.96 11.55 18.43
C PHE A 334 6.31 11.79 19.11
N LEU A 335 7.43 11.49 18.45
CA LEU A 335 8.77 11.63 19.03
C LEU A 335 9.11 13.10 19.27
N GLY A 336 8.79 13.97 18.32
CA GLY A 336 9.02 15.41 18.39
C GLY A 336 8.08 16.15 19.35
N SER A 337 7.00 15.54 19.86
CA SER A 337 6.06 16.23 20.77
C SER A 337 6.71 16.67 22.09
N ALA A 338 7.90 16.17 22.41
CA ALA A 338 8.67 16.60 23.58
C ALA A 338 9.46 17.91 23.33
N GLU A 339 9.57 18.36 22.08
CA GLU A 339 10.33 19.53 21.67
C GLU A 339 9.41 20.73 21.43
N GLU A 340 9.87 21.95 21.77
CA GLU A 340 9.08 23.18 21.61
C GLU A 340 8.87 23.56 20.14
N ASP A 341 9.84 23.24 19.27
CA ASP A 341 9.87 23.70 17.87
C ASP A 341 8.84 22.99 16.96
N VAL A 342 8.26 21.87 17.41
CA VAL A 342 7.26 21.09 16.66
C VAL A 342 5.85 21.68 16.77
N TRP A 343 5.57 22.49 17.80
CA TRP A 343 4.21 22.95 18.13
C TRP A 343 3.54 23.87 17.14
N PRO A 344 4.23 24.86 16.55
CA PRO A 344 3.65 25.68 15.49
C PRO A 344 3.09 24.82 14.34
N TRP A 345 3.73 23.70 14.06
CA TRP A 345 3.31 22.74 13.03
C TRP A 345 2.12 21.90 13.48
N ILE A 346 2.14 21.36 14.70
CA ILE A 346 1.01 20.60 15.27
C ILE A 346 -0.26 21.45 15.32
N GLU A 347 -0.14 22.72 15.72
CA GLU A 347 -1.26 23.67 15.71
C GLU A 347 -1.80 23.90 14.30
N LYS A 348 -0.90 24.06 13.31
CA LYS A 348 -1.26 24.21 11.91
C LYS A 348 -1.99 22.98 11.37
N ILE A 349 -1.52 21.76 11.67
CA ILE A 349 -2.19 20.50 11.29
C ILE A 349 -3.58 20.44 11.92
N GLY A 350 -3.70 20.78 13.21
CA GLY A 350 -4.96 20.74 13.95
C GLY A 350 -6.07 21.62 13.37
N GLN A 351 -5.74 22.65 12.59
CA GLN A 351 -6.74 23.46 11.88
C GLN A 351 -7.44 22.70 10.76
N PHE A 352 -6.76 21.71 10.16
CA PHE A 352 -7.26 20.92 9.04
C PHE A 352 -7.69 19.51 9.45
N TYR A 353 -7.12 18.97 10.52
CA TYR A 353 -7.30 17.59 10.98
C TYR A 353 -7.60 17.52 12.48
N SER A 354 -8.54 18.34 12.96
CA SER A 354 -8.88 18.45 14.40
C SER A 354 -9.24 17.12 15.07
N ASP A 355 -9.81 16.18 14.30
CA ASP A 355 -10.36 14.93 14.79
C ASP A 355 -9.34 13.78 14.73
N TRP A 356 -8.09 14.06 14.35
CA TRP A 356 -7.05 13.04 14.21
C TRP A 356 -6.42 12.71 15.58
N PRO A 357 -6.59 11.49 16.14
CA PRO A 357 -6.21 11.19 17.52
C PRO A 357 -4.74 11.43 17.85
N VAL A 358 -3.84 11.29 16.86
CA VAL A 358 -2.39 11.55 17.06
C VAL A 358 -2.11 12.97 17.56
N LEU A 359 -2.92 13.96 17.17
CA LEU A 359 -2.71 15.35 17.60
C LEU A 359 -3.09 15.53 19.08
N ALA A 360 -4.15 14.86 19.53
CA ALA A 360 -4.53 14.85 20.94
C ALA A 360 -3.47 14.11 21.78
N ILE A 361 -2.96 12.98 21.27
CA ILE A 361 -1.88 12.22 21.93
C ILE A 361 -0.59 13.04 22.01
N ALA A 362 -0.20 13.72 20.93
CA ALA A 362 0.98 14.57 20.90
C ALA A 362 0.86 15.70 21.95
N LYS A 363 -0.32 16.36 22.02
CA LYS A 363 -0.59 17.39 23.03
C LYS A 363 -0.50 16.82 24.45
N ALA A 364 -1.09 15.65 24.67
CA ALA A 364 -1.02 14.98 25.97
C ALA A 364 0.44 14.69 26.38
N ARG A 365 1.25 14.21 25.44
CA ARG A 365 2.67 13.94 25.67
C ARG A 365 3.44 15.23 25.94
N GLN A 366 3.17 16.32 25.25
CA GLN A 366 3.78 17.62 25.55
C GLN A 366 3.44 18.12 26.94
N SER A 367 2.16 18.14 27.30
CA SER A 367 1.70 18.55 28.63
C SER A 367 2.41 17.74 29.70
N LEU A 368 2.64 16.45 29.46
CA LEU A 368 3.44 15.60 30.34
C LEU A 368 4.90 16.07 30.47
N PHE A 369 5.57 16.39 29.37
CA PHE A 369 6.95 16.90 29.39
C PHE A 369 7.07 18.29 30.03
N MET A 370 6.04 19.13 29.90
CA MET A 370 5.94 20.43 30.54
C MET A 370 5.52 20.37 32.03
N GLY A 371 5.19 19.18 32.54
CA GLY A 371 4.75 18.97 33.93
C GLY A 371 3.27 19.29 34.20
N ALA A 372 2.47 19.51 33.16
CA ALA A 372 1.02 19.64 33.22
C ALA A 372 0.35 18.24 33.24
N PHE A 373 0.56 17.49 34.32
CA PHE A 373 0.11 16.10 34.46
C PHE A 373 -1.41 15.92 34.35
N ASP A 374 -2.20 16.82 34.95
CA ASP A 374 -3.67 16.70 34.91
C ASP A 374 -4.23 16.86 33.49
N GLU A 375 -3.72 17.83 32.74
CA GLU A 375 -4.08 18.07 31.34
C GLU A 375 -3.67 16.90 30.45
N SER A 376 -2.44 16.40 30.63
CA SER A 376 -1.96 15.22 29.92
C SER A 376 -2.89 14.02 30.12
N ARG A 377 -3.28 13.75 31.38
CA ARG A 377 -4.17 12.65 31.72
C ARG A 377 -5.57 12.82 31.13
N GLU A 378 -6.13 14.03 31.19
CA GLU A 378 -7.46 14.32 30.63
C GLU A 378 -7.48 14.04 29.12
N LEU A 379 -6.49 14.54 28.37
CA LEU A 379 -6.37 14.32 26.93
C LEU A 379 -6.20 12.84 26.58
N MET A 380 -5.36 12.10 27.31
CA MET A 380 -5.20 10.65 27.09
C MET A 380 -6.50 9.89 27.37
N ASN A 381 -7.21 10.24 28.44
CA ASN A 381 -8.47 9.58 28.78
C ASN A 381 -9.52 9.78 27.69
N THR A 382 -9.63 10.99 27.12
CA THR A 382 -10.53 11.22 25.97
C THR A 382 -10.20 10.29 24.81
N VAL A 383 -8.91 10.14 24.47
CA VAL A 383 -8.50 9.24 23.38
C VAL A 383 -8.77 7.77 23.73
N LEU A 384 -8.50 7.34 24.96
CA LEU A 384 -8.69 5.95 25.41
C LEU A 384 -10.17 5.59 25.65
N GLU A 385 -11.05 6.57 25.89
CA GLU A 385 -12.49 6.35 25.93
C GLU A 385 -13.05 5.98 24.55
N GLU A 386 -12.52 6.60 23.48
CA GLU A 386 -12.90 6.29 22.10
C GLU A 386 -12.16 5.07 21.55
N GLU A 387 -10.85 4.97 21.85
CA GLU A 387 -9.95 3.92 21.37
C GLU A 387 -9.16 3.27 22.53
N PRO A 388 -9.78 2.37 23.33
CA PRO A 388 -9.16 1.81 24.54
C PRO A 388 -7.84 1.05 24.31
N GLY A 389 -7.59 0.60 23.08
CA GLY A 389 -6.39 -0.13 22.69
C GLY A 389 -5.36 0.71 21.92
N ASN A 390 -5.52 2.03 21.84
CA ASN A 390 -4.60 2.87 21.05
C ASN A 390 -3.17 2.81 21.63
N PRO A 391 -2.19 2.24 20.90
CA PRO A 391 -0.87 1.96 21.45
C PRO A 391 -0.05 3.24 21.69
N LEU A 392 -0.30 4.32 20.95
CA LEU A 392 0.37 5.61 21.18
C LEU A 392 -0.14 6.27 22.46
N ALA A 393 -1.46 6.27 22.69
CA ALA A 393 -2.03 6.78 23.93
C ALA A 393 -1.55 5.98 25.15
N LEU A 394 -1.49 4.64 25.03
CA LEU A 394 -0.94 3.77 26.07
C LEU A 394 0.55 4.01 26.32
N ALA A 395 1.33 4.36 25.30
CA ALA A 395 2.74 4.74 25.47
C ALA A 395 2.88 6.01 26.33
N VAL A 396 2.08 7.04 26.05
CA VAL A 396 2.08 8.28 26.86
C VAL A 396 1.58 7.99 28.28
N LEU A 397 0.60 7.10 28.46
CA LEU A 397 0.10 6.74 29.78
C LEU A 397 1.16 5.97 30.60
N ALA A 398 1.95 5.11 29.95
CA ALA A 398 3.10 4.47 30.58
C ALA A 398 4.18 5.51 30.97
N GLU A 399 4.52 6.46 30.09
CA GLU A 399 5.43 7.57 30.39
C GLU A 399 4.92 8.42 31.58
N TYR A 400 3.61 8.65 31.65
CA TYR A 400 2.95 9.37 32.74
C TYR A 400 3.18 8.68 34.08
N HIS A 401 2.89 7.37 34.16
CA HIS A 401 3.07 6.60 35.39
C HIS A 401 4.54 6.51 35.80
N ILE A 402 5.47 6.36 34.85
CA ILE A 402 6.91 6.37 35.12
C ILE A 402 7.33 7.71 35.75
N LYS A 403 6.86 8.85 35.22
CA LYS A 403 7.18 10.18 35.75
C LYS A 403 6.62 10.45 37.15
N LEU A 404 5.59 9.71 37.58
CA LEU A 404 5.01 9.79 38.92
C LEU A 404 5.55 8.72 39.89
N ASP A 405 6.56 7.96 39.49
CA ASP A 405 7.10 6.81 40.24
C ASP A 405 6.05 5.69 40.48
N GLU A 406 5.02 5.61 39.64
CA GLU A 406 3.95 4.60 39.70
C GLU A 406 4.32 3.36 38.84
N PHE A 407 5.49 2.76 39.11
CA PHE A 407 6.10 1.74 38.24
C PHE A 407 5.23 0.51 38.00
N ASP A 408 4.48 0.03 39.01
CA ASP A 408 3.58 -1.11 38.85
C ASP A 408 2.48 -0.85 37.80
N ALA A 409 1.99 0.39 37.71
CA ALA A 409 0.98 0.77 36.73
C ALA A 409 1.58 0.85 35.33
N ALA A 410 2.77 1.43 35.21
CA ALA A 410 3.52 1.47 33.96
C ALA A 410 3.84 0.07 33.44
N GLU A 411 4.33 -0.83 34.31
CA GLU A 411 4.67 -2.21 33.93
C GLU A 411 3.47 -2.96 33.37
N ARG A 412 2.30 -2.87 34.03
CA ARG A 412 1.07 -3.52 33.54
C ARG A 412 0.68 -3.08 32.14
N ILE A 413 0.83 -1.78 31.84
CA ILE A 413 0.54 -1.24 30.51
C ILE A 413 1.57 -1.78 29.51
N ILE A 414 2.85 -1.65 29.81
CA ILE A 414 3.95 -2.06 28.91
C ILE A 414 3.85 -3.54 28.58
N VAL A 415 3.69 -4.41 29.58
CA VAL A 415 3.58 -5.86 29.38
C VAL A 415 2.37 -6.18 28.50
N LYS A 416 1.20 -5.61 28.80
CA LYS A 416 -0.03 -5.86 28.06
C LYS A 416 0.06 -5.41 26.59
N VAL A 417 0.76 -4.32 26.32
CA VAL A 417 0.99 -3.87 24.94
C VAL A 417 1.98 -4.78 24.22
N LEU A 418 3.07 -5.17 24.87
CA LEU A 418 4.09 -6.07 24.30
C LEU A 418 3.60 -7.51 24.09
N GLU A 419 2.51 -7.95 24.72
CA GLU A 419 1.82 -9.21 24.37
C GLU A 419 1.33 -9.24 22.91
N ARG A 420 1.12 -8.07 22.30
CA ARG A 420 0.71 -7.88 20.90
C ARG A 420 1.79 -7.11 20.12
N SER A 421 3.05 -7.35 20.46
CA SER A 421 4.23 -6.71 19.84
C SER A 421 4.28 -6.87 18.32
N ASP A 422 3.75 -7.99 17.80
CA ASP A 422 3.62 -8.28 16.38
C ASP A 422 2.64 -7.35 15.64
N GLU A 423 1.74 -6.69 16.36
CA GLU A 423 0.81 -5.71 15.81
C GLU A 423 1.35 -4.27 15.85
N LEU A 424 2.49 -4.03 16.52
CA LEU A 424 3.07 -2.70 16.67
C LEU A 424 4.02 -2.34 15.50
N PRO A 425 4.05 -1.07 15.07
CA PRO A 425 5.14 -0.56 14.25
C PRO A 425 6.49 -0.79 14.94
N PRO A 426 7.57 -1.19 14.23
CA PRO A 426 8.86 -1.54 14.85
C PRO A 426 9.45 -0.44 15.75
N TRP A 427 9.26 0.83 15.40
CA TRP A 427 9.74 1.95 16.20
C TRP A 427 8.97 2.08 17.53
N LEU A 428 7.67 1.79 17.53
CA LEU A 428 6.80 1.88 18.70
C LEU A 428 7.00 0.67 19.60
N ASP A 429 7.18 -0.52 19.03
CA ASP A 429 7.65 -1.70 19.77
C ASP A 429 8.99 -1.43 20.48
N GLY A 430 9.95 -0.84 19.75
CA GLY A 430 11.23 -0.40 20.32
C GLY A 430 11.06 0.62 21.45
N HIS A 431 10.10 1.55 21.32
CA HIS A 431 9.77 2.53 22.37
C HIS A 431 9.25 1.86 23.65
N PHE A 432 8.34 0.88 23.54
CA PHE A 432 7.86 0.13 24.71
C PHE A 432 8.96 -0.69 25.38
N HIS A 433 9.87 -1.28 24.61
CA HIS A 433 11.06 -1.93 25.15
C HIS A 433 11.97 -0.95 25.89
N TRP A 434 12.15 0.27 25.36
CA TRP A 434 12.89 1.33 26.05
C TRP A 434 12.19 1.76 27.35
N LEU A 435 10.87 1.95 27.35
CA LEU A 435 10.10 2.24 28.57
C LEU A 435 10.28 1.16 29.63
N LYS A 436 10.34 -0.12 29.22
CA LYS A 436 10.62 -1.23 30.13
C LYS A 436 11.97 -1.10 30.83
N THR A 437 12.99 -0.55 30.16
CA THR A 437 14.32 -0.31 30.77
C THR A 437 14.34 0.81 31.81
N MET A 438 13.29 1.66 31.84
CA MET A 438 13.14 2.72 32.84
C MET A 438 12.53 2.22 34.16
N LEU A 439 12.01 0.99 34.19
CA LEU A 439 11.44 0.41 35.40
C LEU A 439 12.58 -0.12 36.31
N PRO A 440 12.41 -0.04 37.64
CA PRO A 440 13.35 -0.67 38.57
C PRO A 440 13.38 -2.19 38.43
N GLU A 441 14.55 -2.80 38.69
CA GLU A 441 14.79 -4.27 38.64
C GLU A 441 14.02 -5.09 39.69
#